data_AF-A0A4R3V5Q1-F1
#
_entry.id   AF-A0A4R3V5Q1-F1
#
_cell.length_a   1.000
_cell.length_b   1.000
_cell.length_c   1.000
_cell.angle_alpha   90.00
_cell.angle_beta   90.00
_cell.angle_gamma   90.00
#
_symmetry.space_group_name_H-M   'P 1'
#
loop_
_entity.id
_entity.type
_entity.pdbx_description
1 polymer ?
#
loop_
_entity_poly.entity_id
_entity_poly.type
_entity_poly.pdbx_seq_one_letter_code
_entity_poly.pdbx_strand_id
1 'polypeptide(L)'
;MYSPQVMTLARSMGDYLRFKPAIGTTLSELTVLVIAREWTQGDEWHVHAPIALKVGIKPATVEAIADGRRVSDANFAGAEKRFRKPGVVDLTAIAGYCTLLAMQLNMAQYGLPADGRKLERFPK
;
A
#
# COMPACT_ATOMS: atom_id res chain seq x y z
N MET A 1 16.19 5.40 18.90
CA MET A 1 16.19 4.52 17.69
C MET A 1 17.29 3.48 17.86
N TYR A 2 16.94 2.19 17.85
CA TYR A 2 17.87 1.10 18.17
C TYR A 2 18.71 0.60 16.97
N SER A 3 18.44 1.06 15.74
CA SER A 3 19.21 0.71 14.54
C SER A 3 19.31 1.90 13.56
N PRO A 4 20.26 2.82 13.76
CA PRO A 4 20.33 4.07 13.01
C PRO A 4 20.55 3.89 11.50
N GLN A 5 21.40 2.95 11.08
CA GLN A 5 21.64 2.69 9.66
C GLN A 5 20.38 2.23 8.92
N VAL A 6 19.58 1.36 9.54
CA VAL A 6 18.32 0.90 8.94
C VAL A 6 17.34 2.05 8.80
N MET A 7 17.26 2.95 9.78
CA MET A 7 16.38 4.13 9.70
C MET A 7 16.80 5.11 8.61
N THR A 8 18.11 5.32 8.42
CA THR A 8 18.62 6.14 7.32
C THR A 8 18.24 5.54 5.96
N LEU A 9 18.42 4.22 5.79
CA LEU A 9 18.06 3.53 4.54
C LEU A 9 16.55 3.53 4.29
N ALA A 10 15.74 3.30 5.33
CA ALA A 10 14.29 3.37 5.26
C ALA A 10 13.81 4.78 4.88
N ARG A 11 14.46 5.83 5.40
CA ARG A 11 14.19 7.21 5.02
C ARG A 11 14.51 7.44 3.54
N SER A 12 15.68 7.02 3.06
CA SER A 12 16.04 7.15 1.63
C SER A 12 15.07 6.41 0.71
N MET A 13 14.59 5.23 1.11
CA MET A 13 13.55 4.51 0.38
C MET A 13 12.22 5.27 0.39
N GLY A 14 11.80 5.77 1.56
CA GLY A 14 10.60 6.60 1.70
C GLY A 14 10.67 7.86 0.84
N ASP A 15 11.83 8.51 0.76
CA ASP A 15 12.04 9.70 -0.08
C ASP A 15 11.87 9.34 -1.58
N TYR A 16 12.42 8.20 -2.03
CA TYR A 16 12.18 7.74 -3.40
C TYR A 16 10.69 7.46 -3.67
N LEU A 17 10.01 6.74 -2.78
CA LEU A 17 8.59 6.38 -2.94
C LEU A 17 7.65 7.59 -2.86
N ARG A 18 8.04 8.66 -2.16
CA ARG A 18 7.29 9.92 -2.08
C ARG A 18 7.52 10.82 -3.29
N PHE A 19 8.77 10.95 -3.73
CA PHE A 19 9.14 11.98 -4.70
C PHE A 19 9.40 11.46 -6.12
N LYS A 20 9.65 10.16 -6.29
CA LYS A 20 9.99 9.52 -7.57
C LYS A 20 9.26 8.18 -7.81
N PRO A 21 8.02 7.94 -7.33
CA PRO A 21 7.37 6.67 -7.55
C PRO A 21 7.06 6.47 -9.05
N ALA A 22 7.40 5.31 -9.60
CA ALA A 22 7.08 4.97 -10.99
C ALA A 22 5.57 4.93 -11.28
N ILE A 23 4.75 4.71 -10.25
CA ILE A 23 3.28 4.70 -10.33
C ILE A 23 2.65 6.10 -10.24
N GLY A 24 3.46 7.14 -10.04
CA GLY A 24 2.99 8.51 -9.83
C GLY A 24 2.49 8.75 -8.39
N THR A 25 2.54 10.01 -7.96
CA THR A 25 2.30 10.40 -6.56
C THR A 25 0.86 10.15 -6.12
N THR A 26 -0.14 10.35 -6.98
CA THR A 26 -1.55 10.11 -6.63
C THR A 26 -1.83 8.65 -6.27
N LEU A 27 -1.30 7.69 -7.05
CA LEU A 27 -1.48 6.26 -6.75
C LEU A 27 -0.64 5.81 -5.55
N SER A 28 0.54 6.41 -5.36
CA SER A 28 1.37 6.19 -4.17
C SER A 28 0.61 6.57 -2.89
N GLU A 29 0.08 7.80 -2.82
CA GLU A 29 -0.67 8.28 -1.64
C GLU A 29 -1.97 7.51 -1.40
N LEU A 30 -2.67 7.10 -2.46
CA LEU A 30 -3.86 6.23 -2.32
C LEU A 30 -3.50 4.90 -1.65
N THR A 31 -2.38 4.30 -2.06
CA THR A 31 -1.88 3.03 -1.49
C THR A 31 -1.50 3.21 -0.02
N VAL A 32 -0.81 4.30 0.31
CA VAL A 32 -0.43 4.62 1.70
C VAL A 32 -1.66 4.75 2.58
N LEU A 33 -2.72 5.44 2.14
CA LEU A 33 -3.95 5.55 2.95
C LEU A 33 -4.64 4.20 3.19
N VAL A 34 -4.72 3.33 2.17
CA VAL A 34 -5.33 2.00 2.34
C VAL A 34 -4.55 1.17 3.36
N ILE A 35 -3.22 1.17 3.28
CA ILE A 35 -2.36 0.43 4.22
C ILE A 35 -2.41 1.04 5.62
N ALA A 36 -2.30 2.37 5.74
CA ALA A 36 -2.39 3.06 7.02
C ALA A 36 -3.73 2.77 7.72
N ARG A 37 -4.83 2.70 6.97
CA ARG A 37 -6.12 2.28 7.51
C ARG A 37 -6.11 0.81 7.94
N GLU A 38 -5.71 -0.11 7.06
CA GLU A 38 -5.71 -1.55 7.32
C GLU A 38 -4.97 -1.90 8.61
N TRP A 39 -3.84 -1.22 8.85
CA TRP A 39 -2.99 -1.42 10.03
C TRP A 39 -3.28 -0.45 11.18
N THR A 40 -4.31 0.40 11.05
CA THR A 40 -4.67 1.43 12.04
C THR A 40 -3.45 2.28 12.46
N GLN A 41 -2.61 2.67 11.50
CA GLN A 41 -1.44 3.53 11.73
C GLN A 41 -1.83 5.01 11.72
N GLY A 42 -2.11 5.55 12.90
CA GLY A 42 -2.56 6.94 13.07
C GLY A 42 -1.53 7.99 12.63
N ASP A 43 -0.24 7.75 12.83
CA ASP A 43 0.82 8.68 12.44
C ASP A 43 0.97 8.79 10.91
N GLU A 44 0.95 7.65 10.21
CA GLU A 44 0.97 7.64 8.75
C GLU A 44 -0.27 8.30 8.18
N TRP A 45 -1.45 8.01 8.74
CA TRP A 45 -2.70 8.65 8.33
C TRP A 45 -2.65 10.17 8.49
N HIS A 46 -2.19 10.67 9.64
CA HIS A 46 -2.07 12.10 9.93
C HIS A 46 -1.18 12.82 8.92
N VAL A 47 -0.05 12.20 8.53
CA VAL A 47 0.90 12.79 7.57
C VAL A 47 0.36 12.72 6.14
N HIS A 48 -0.21 11.59 5.74
CA HIS A 48 -0.48 11.31 4.34
C HIS A 48 -1.88 11.71 3.87
N ALA A 49 -2.90 11.77 4.75
CA ALA A 49 -4.23 12.22 4.36
C ALA A 49 -4.22 13.66 3.80
N PRO A 50 -3.51 14.64 4.38
CA PRO A 50 -3.38 15.97 3.77
C PRO A 50 -2.63 15.97 2.43
N ILE A 51 -1.66 15.07 2.24
CA ILE A 51 -0.88 14.96 0.99
C ILE A 51 -1.76 14.38 -0.12
N ALA A 52 -2.47 13.29 0.18
CA ALA A 52 -3.47 12.68 -0.69
C ALA A 52 -4.46 13.72 -1.26
N LEU A 53 -4.98 14.59 -0.39
CA LEU A 53 -5.86 15.70 -0.81
C LEU A 53 -5.15 16.67 -1.76
N LYS A 54 -3.93 17.08 -1.44
CA LYS A 54 -3.14 18.02 -2.27
C LYS A 54 -2.82 17.45 -3.65
N VAL A 55 -2.59 16.13 -3.76
CA VAL A 55 -2.29 15.46 -5.04
C VAL A 55 -3.55 14.98 -5.78
N GLY A 56 -4.73 15.42 -5.34
CA GLY A 56 -5.99 15.30 -6.08
C GLY A 56 -6.90 14.13 -5.68
N ILE A 57 -6.58 13.39 -4.61
CA ILE A 57 -7.53 12.41 -4.05
C ILE A 57 -8.67 13.19 -3.40
N LYS A 58 -9.91 12.89 -3.80
CA LYS A 58 -11.09 13.62 -3.32
C LYS A 58 -11.28 13.42 -1.82
N PRO A 59 -11.70 14.44 -1.05
CA PRO A 59 -11.99 14.30 0.38
C PRO A 59 -12.93 13.12 0.69
N ALA A 60 -13.99 12.96 -0.09
CA ALA A 60 -14.92 11.85 0.06
C ALA A 60 -14.27 10.46 -0.10
N THR A 61 -13.19 10.33 -0.87
CA THR A 61 -12.42 9.09 -0.99
C THR A 61 -11.55 8.84 0.24
N VAL A 62 -10.89 9.88 0.76
CA VAL A 62 -10.08 9.79 1.99
C VAL A 62 -10.97 9.37 3.17
N GLU A 63 -12.11 10.03 3.35
CA GLU A 63 -13.10 9.68 4.37
C GLU A 63 -13.64 8.25 4.17
N ALA A 64 -13.91 7.84 2.93
CA ALA A 64 -14.37 6.47 2.68
C ALA A 64 -13.33 5.40 3.08
N ILE A 65 -12.05 5.67 2.86
CA ILE A 65 -10.96 4.80 3.34
C ILE A 65 -10.91 4.86 4.87
N ALA A 66 -11.03 6.05 5.47
CA ALA A 66 -11.06 6.24 6.93
C ALA A 66 -12.19 5.46 7.60
N ASP A 67 -13.32 5.29 6.94
CA ASP A 67 -14.46 4.53 7.46
C ASP A 67 -14.36 3.03 7.15
N GLY A 68 -13.37 2.59 6.36
CA GLY A 68 -13.28 1.22 5.86
C GLY A 68 -14.44 0.86 4.93
N ARG A 69 -14.98 1.85 4.20
CA ARG A 69 -16.14 1.64 3.33
C ARG A 69 -15.80 0.80 2.12
N ARG A 70 -16.76 -0.03 1.71
CA ARG A 70 -16.69 -0.77 0.46
C ARG A 70 -16.72 0.18 -0.74
N VAL A 71 -16.08 -0.26 -1.83
CA VAL A 71 -16.14 0.42 -3.12
C VAL A 71 -17.60 0.52 -3.57
N SER A 72 -18.05 1.71 -3.95
CA SER A 72 -19.40 1.92 -4.49
C SER A 72 -19.52 1.42 -5.93
N ASP A 73 -20.73 1.13 -6.40
CA ASP A 73 -20.99 0.68 -7.77
C ASP A 73 -20.43 1.64 -8.83
N ALA A 74 -20.52 2.96 -8.59
CA ALA A 74 -19.97 3.96 -9.49
C ALA A 74 -18.44 3.89 -9.59
N ASN A 75 -17.75 3.67 -8.46
CA ASN A 75 -16.29 3.51 -8.44
C ASN A 75 -15.87 2.16 -9.04
N PHE A 76 -16.64 1.11 -8.79
CA PHE A 76 -16.44 -0.20 -9.42
C PHE A 76 -16.61 -0.11 -10.94
N ALA A 77 -17.66 0.55 -11.43
CA ALA A 77 -17.88 0.78 -12.85
C ALA A 77 -16.76 1.62 -13.49
N GLY A 78 -16.21 2.59 -12.76
CA GLY A 78 -15.04 3.36 -13.20
C GLY A 78 -13.78 2.48 -13.33
N ALA A 79 -13.52 1.62 -12.34
CA ALA A 79 -12.44 0.64 -12.39
C ALA A 79 -12.66 -0.38 -13.51
N GLU A 80 -13.89 -0.86 -13.70
CA GLU A 80 -14.28 -1.74 -14.80
C GLU A 80 -14.03 -1.07 -16.15
N LYS A 81 -14.36 0.21 -16.32
CA LYS A 81 -14.06 0.92 -17.57
C LYS A 81 -12.56 1.01 -17.84
N ARG A 82 -11.74 1.10 -16.78
CA ARG A 82 -10.28 1.21 -16.87
C ARG A 82 -9.58 -0.13 -17.08
N PHE A 83 -10.06 -1.19 -16.45
CA PHE A 83 -9.38 -2.48 -16.30
C PHE A 83 -10.20 -3.68 -16.82
N ARG A 84 -11.47 -3.47 -17.20
CA ARG A 84 -12.50 -4.48 -17.49
C ARG A 84 -12.87 -5.32 -16.26
N LYS A 85 -14.04 -5.98 -16.28
CA LYS A 85 -14.50 -6.82 -15.16
C LYS A 85 -13.46 -7.84 -14.72
N PRO A 86 -12.79 -8.58 -15.64
CA PRO A 86 -11.74 -9.51 -15.24
C PRO A 86 -10.59 -8.81 -14.51
N GLY A 87 -10.10 -7.67 -15.04
CA GLY A 87 -8.99 -6.95 -14.41
C GLY A 87 -9.30 -6.41 -13.02
N VAL A 88 -10.54 -6.02 -12.73
CA VAL A 88 -10.95 -5.60 -11.37
C VAL A 88 -10.94 -6.79 -10.40
N VAL A 89 -11.43 -7.95 -10.84
CA VAL A 89 -11.41 -9.19 -10.05
C VAL A 89 -9.96 -9.65 -9.82
N ASP A 90 -9.15 -9.66 -10.87
CA ASP A 90 -7.75 -10.08 -10.83
C ASP A 90 -6.93 -9.20 -9.87
N LEU A 91 -7.17 -7.89 -9.82
CA LEU A 91 -6.50 -7.00 -8.87
C LEU A 91 -6.77 -7.39 -7.41
N THR A 92 -8.02 -7.72 -7.07
CA THR A 92 -8.37 -8.17 -5.72
C THR A 92 -7.81 -9.57 -5.42
N ALA A 93 -7.82 -10.46 -6.41
CA ALA A 93 -7.28 -11.80 -6.30
C ALA A 93 -5.76 -11.78 -6.11
N ILE A 94 -5.03 -10.93 -6.83
CA ILE A 94 -3.58 -10.76 -6.70
C ILE A 94 -3.22 -10.21 -5.32
N ALA A 95 -3.92 -9.18 -4.84
CA ALA A 95 -3.67 -8.63 -3.50
C ALA A 95 -3.87 -9.71 -2.41
N GLY A 96 -4.98 -10.44 -2.46
CA GLY A 96 -5.26 -11.53 -1.52
C GLY A 96 -4.27 -12.70 -1.65
N TYR A 97 -3.94 -13.09 -2.88
CA TYR A 97 -2.98 -14.16 -3.17
C TYR A 97 -1.57 -13.81 -2.67
N CYS A 98 -1.08 -12.59 -2.91
CA CYS A 98 0.22 -12.14 -2.44
C CYS A 98 0.29 -12.14 -0.90
N THR A 99 -0.76 -11.69 -0.22
CA THR A 99 -0.82 -11.74 1.25
C THR A 99 -0.85 -13.19 1.76
N LEU A 100 -1.70 -14.06 1.22
CA LEU A 100 -1.79 -15.47 1.61
C LEU A 100 -0.47 -16.22 1.37
N LEU A 101 0.11 -16.07 0.18
CA LEU A 101 1.37 -16.69 -0.20
C LEU A 101 2.49 -16.22 0.74
N ALA A 102 2.58 -14.93 1.04
CA ALA A 102 3.55 -14.41 2.00
C ALA A 102 3.36 -15.03 3.39
N MET A 103 2.12 -15.19 3.86
CA MET A 103 1.83 -15.86 5.14
C MET A 103 2.27 -17.33 5.13
N GLN A 104 1.95 -18.08 4.07
CA GLN A 104 2.32 -19.50 3.93
C GLN A 104 3.83 -19.71 3.87
N LEU A 105 4.54 -18.90 3.08
CA LEU A 105 6.00 -18.99 2.95
C LEU A 105 6.71 -18.61 4.26
N ASN A 106 6.20 -17.60 4.97
CA ASN A 106 6.71 -17.24 6.30
C ASN A 106 6.48 -18.35 7.33
N MET A 107 5.29 -18.98 7.34
CA MET A 107 4.97 -20.10 8.25
C MET A 107 5.84 -21.32 7.98
N ALA A 108 6.00 -21.69 6.70
CA ALA A 108 6.83 -22.82 6.27
C ALA A 108 8.34 -22.54 6.39
N GLN A 109 8.74 -21.33 6.82
CA GLN A 109 10.13 -20.87 6.90
C GLN A 109 10.89 -21.12 5.59
N TYR A 110 10.22 -20.88 4.46
CA TYR A 110 10.79 -21.20 3.16
C TYR A 110 12.07 -20.39 2.94
N GLY A 111 13.17 -21.10 2.64
CA GLY A 111 14.47 -20.50 2.41
C GLY A 111 14.46 -19.60 1.18
N LEU A 112 15.25 -18.53 1.23
CA LEU A 112 15.47 -17.69 0.06
C LEU A 112 16.34 -18.45 -0.96
N PRO A 113 16.12 -18.22 -2.27
CA PRO A 113 17.08 -18.61 -3.31
C PRO A 113 18.48 -18.06 -2.99
N ALA A 114 19.53 -18.67 -3.57
CA ALA A 114 20.93 -18.29 -3.28
C ALA A 114 21.26 -16.81 -3.60
N ASP A 115 20.55 -16.23 -4.57
CA ASP A 115 20.59 -14.81 -4.96
C ASP A 115 19.46 -13.98 -4.31
N GLY A 116 18.63 -14.61 -3.49
CA GLY A 116 17.47 -14.02 -2.85
C GLY A 116 17.84 -13.09 -1.71
N ARG A 117 17.43 -11.83 -1.81
CA ARG A 117 17.61 -10.84 -0.75
C ARG A 117 16.60 -11.08 0.38
N LYS A 118 17.10 -11.27 1.61
CA LYS A 118 16.25 -11.33 2.81
C LYS A 118 15.64 -9.96 3.11
N LEU A 119 14.32 -9.95 3.27
CA LEU A 119 13.56 -8.77 3.68
C LEU A 119 13.44 -8.79 5.22
N GLU A 120 13.76 -7.68 5.88
CA GLU A 120 13.58 -7.55 7.35
C GLU A 120 12.08 -7.44 7.72
N ARG A 121 11.68 -7.99 8.88
CA ARG A 121 10.28 -7.96 9.39
C ARG A 121 9.96 -6.62 10.08
N PHE A 122 8.74 -6.11 9.89
CA PHE A 122 8.22 -4.89 10.55
C PHE A 122 7.17 -5.19 11.65
N PRO A 123 6.96 -4.25 12.60
CA PRO A 123 7.86 -3.18 12.99
C PRO A 123 8.93 -3.73 13.96
N LYS A 124 9.98 -2.95 14.21
CA LYS A 124 10.93 -3.22 15.30
C LYS A 124 10.36 -2.74 16.62
#